data_AF-A0A2G9WN71-F1
#
_entry.id   AF-A0A2G9WN71-F1
#
_cell.length_a   1.000
_cell.length_b   1.000
_cell.length_c   1.000
_cell.angle_alpha   90.00
_cell.angle_beta   90.00
_cell.angle_gamma   90.00
#
_symmetry.space_group_name_H-M   'P 1'
#
loop_
_entity.id
_entity.type
_entity.pdbx_description
1 polymer ?
#
loop_
_entity_poly.entity_id
_entity_poly.type
_entity_poly.pdbx_seq_one_letter_code
_entity_poly.pdbx_strand_id
1 'polypeptide(L)'
;MPISPALPAQPQLRPKTLSLPPSLAELERTLRPEEAASRTPTLSRALTEDERSILSRLVDEVAPLAEAKPDSMIALQEAAKLLTVFPAGNISEAVLDARSKAYDIALEDVPAWAVEAAARRWIKGEVATLGDKPNLSFPPSPPQLRALALDEWAKARAVLWRYRRLMEGKTERVVPLEKRRPLPKEMLQALNG
;
A
#
# COMPACT_ATOMS: atom_id res chain seq x y z
N MET A 1 -10.64 43.83 0.44
CA MET A 1 -10.15 42.50 0.87
C MET A 1 -10.96 41.45 0.10
N PRO A 2 -10.45 40.83 -0.97
CA PRO A 2 -11.17 39.76 -1.63
C PRO A 2 -11.08 38.48 -0.78
N ILE A 3 -12.22 37.82 -0.62
CA ILE A 3 -12.37 36.55 0.09
C ILE A 3 -11.77 35.48 -0.83
N SER A 4 -10.68 34.83 -0.42
CA SER A 4 -10.13 33.68 -1.13
C SER A 4 -11.18 32.56 -1.17
N PRO A 5 -11.48 31.98 -2.36
CA PRO A 5 -12.34 30.82 -2.44
C PRO A 5 -11.65 29.63 -1.77
N ALA A 6 -12.36 28.98 -0.85
CA ALA A 6 -11.93 27.76 -0.20
C ALA A 6 -11.58 26.70 -1.26
N LEU A 7 -10.36 26.16 -1.21
CA LEU A 7 -9.99 24.99 -2.00
C LEU A 7 -11.03 23.88 -1.74
N PRO A 8 -11.49 23.16 -2.77
CA PRO A 8 -12.33 22.00 -2.57
C PRO A 8 -11.56 21.01 -1.69
N ALA A 9 -12.14 20.65 -0.56
CA ALA A 9 -11.62 19.59 0.30
C ALA A 9 -11.50 18.33 -0.57
N GLN A 10 -10.27 17.94 -0.90
CA GLN A 10 -10.06 16.66 -1.57
C GLN A 10 -10.61 15.58 -0.62
N PRO A 11 -11.45 14.66 -1.14
CA PRO A 11 -12.03 13.62 -0.33
C PRO A 11 -10.88 12.88 0.36
N GLN A 12 -10.98 12.74 1.68
CA GLN A 12 -10.04 11.93 2.45
C GLN A 12 -10.17 10.49 1.96
N LEU A 13 -9.41 10.15 0.92
CA LEU A 13 -9.23 8.82 0.38
C LEU A 13 -8.42 8.02 1.39
N ARG A 14 -9.03 7.70 2.53
CA ARG A 14 -8.56 6.59 3.34
C ARG A 14 -9.28 5.34 2.87
N PRO A 15 -8.54 4.27 2.55
CA PRO A 15 -9.17 2.99 2.37
C PRO A 15 -9.79 2.59 3.72
N LYS A 16 -11.09 2.32 3.74
CA LYS A 16 -11.82 1.89 4.94
C LYS A 16 -11.33 0.53 5.40
N THR A 17 -10.69 -0.27 4.54
CA THR A 17 -10.17 -1.58 4.90
C THR A 17 -9.06 -2.01 3.93
N LEU A 18 -7.79 -2.06 4.38
CA LEU A 18 -6.67 -2.66 3.62
C LEU A 18 -6.62 -4.20 3.74
N SER A 19 -7.56 -4.80 4.47
CA SER A 19 -7.63 -6.25 4.70
C SER A 19 -8.66 -6.91 3.81
N LEU A 20 -8.36 -8.13 3.36
CA LEU A 20 -9.34 -8.98 2.68
C LEU A 20 -10.46 -9.39 3.66
N PRO A 21 -11.70 -9.55 3.16
CA PRO A 21 -12.74 -10.29 3.87
C PRO A 21 -12.28 -11.71 4.24
N PRO A 22 -12.85 -12.32 5.29
CA PRO A 22 -12.43 -13.64 5.78
C PRO A 22 -12.35 -14.72 4.70
N SER A 23 -13.35 -14.83 3.83
CA SER A 23 -13.38 -15.86 2.77
C SER A 23 -12.24 -15.72 1.77
N LEU A 24 -11.89 -14.49 1.38
CA LEU A 24 -10.78 -14.19 0.47
C LEU A 24 -9.43 -14.34 1.17
N ALA A 25 -9.35 -14.01 2.46
CA ALA A 25 -8.15 -14.23 3.27
C ALA A 25 -7.86 -15.73 3.46
N GLU A 26 -8.89 -16.56 3.64
CA GLU A 26 -8.76 -18.02 3.68
C GLU A 26 -8.28 -18.57 2.34
N LEU A 27 -8.89 -18.12 1.23
CA LEU A 27 -8.46 -18.54 -0.11
C LEU A 27 -6.98 -18.22 -0.35
N GLU A 28 -6.52 -17.05 0.04
CA GLU A 28 -5.11 -16.68 -0.08
C GLU A 28 -4.18 -17.53 0.79
N ARG A 29 -4.61 -17.94 1.99
CA ARG A 29 -3.82 -18.84 2.86
C ARG A 29 -3.64 -20.23 2.24
N THR A 30 -4.52 -20.64 1.33
CA THR A 30 -4.37 -21.91 0.61
C THR A 30 -3.36 -21.84 -0.53
N LEU A 31 -2.85 -20.66 -0.87
CA LEU A 31 -1.82 -20.52 -1.89
C LEU A 31 -0.52 -21.17 -1.43
N ARG A 32 0.11 -21.90 -2.35
CA ARG A 32 1.43 -22.47 -2.11
C ARG A 32 2.48 -21.35 -2.03
N PRO A 33 3.57 -21.52 -1.27
CA PRO A 33 4.61 -20.50 -1.13
C PRO A 33 5.17 -20.02 -2.47
N GLU A 34 5.33 -20.92 -3.44
CA GLU A 34 5.79 -20.59 -4.79
C GLU A 34 4.78 -19.76 -5.61
N GLU A 35 3.49 -19.81 -5.25
CA GLU A 35 2.42 -19.06 -5.89
C GLU A 35 2.11 -17.75 -5.16
N ALA A 36 2.63 -17.57 -3.94
CA ALA A 36 2.44 -16.35 -3.16
C ALA A 36 2.99 -15.10 -3.86
N ALA A 37 4.04 -15.24 -4.67
CA ALA A 37 4.61 -14.16 -5.49
C ALA A 37 4.11 -14.15 -6.95
N SER A 38 3.28 -15.11 -7.35
CA SER A 38 2.78 -15.21 -8.72
C SER A 38 1.75 -14.13 -9.03
N ARG A 39 1.83 -13.55 -10.24
CA ARG A 39 0.83 -12.62 -10.77
C ARG A 39 -0.49 -13.31 -11.08
N THR A 40 -0.45 -14.57 -11.46
CA THR A 40 -1.62 -15.40 -11.75
C THR A 40 -1.54 -16.68 -10.92
N PRO A 41 -1.81 -16.61 -9.61
CA PRO A 41 -1.70 -17.78 -8.73
C PRO A 41 -2.74 -18.83 -9.09
N THR A 42 -2.46 -20.10 -8.77
CA THR A 42 -3.48 -21.15 -8.83
C THR A 42 -4.29 -21.12 -7.55
N LEU A 43 -5.59 -20.89 -7.66
CA LEU A 43 -6.52 -20.83 -6.55
C LEU A 43 -7.08 -22.24 -6.29
N SER A 44 -7.21 -22.63 -5.02
CA SER A 44 -7.81 -23.92 -4.64
C SER A 44 -9.26 -24.08 -5.10
N ARG A 45 -9.96 -22.97 -5.36
CA ARG A 45 -11.29 -22.93 -5.98
C ARG A 45 -11.50 -21.67 -6.81
N ALA A 46 -12.56 -21.69 -7.63
CA ALA A 46 -13.00 -20.50 -8.34
C ALA A 46 -13.54 -19.45 -7.35
N LEU A 47 -13.30 -18.18 -7.66
CA LEU A 47 -13.97 -17.05 -7.01
C LEU A 47 -15.46 -17.09 -7.33
N THR A 48 -16.30 -16.87 -6.32
CA THR A 48 -17.74 -16.65 -6.52
C THR A 48 -17.99 -15.28 -7.15
N GLU A 49 -19.19 -15.06 -7.69
CA GLU A 49 -19.55 -13.75 -8.26
C GLU A 49 -19.51 -12.64 -7.19
N ASP A 50 -19.96 -12.94 -5.97
CA ASP A 50 -19.90 -12.01 -4.85
C ASP A 50 -18.45 -11.66 -4.49
N GLU A 51 -17.55 -12.64 -4.46
CA GLU A 51 -16.12 -12.42 -4.18
C GLU A 51 -15.44 -11.60 -5.27
N ARG A 52 -15.80 -11.82 -6.54
CA ARG A 52 -15.33 -10.99 -7.66
C ARG A 52 -15.82 -9.56 -7.54
N SER A 53 -17.10 -9.36 -7.22
CA SER A 53 -17.70 -8.04 -7.01
C SER A 53 -17.03 -7.30 -5.85
N ILE A 54 -16.74 -8.01 -4.74
CA ILE A 54 -16.00 -7.46 -3.60
C ILE A 54 -14.58 -7.06 -4.00
N LEU A 55 -13.83 -7.95 -4.66
CA LEU A 55 -12.46 -7.64 -5.12
C LEU A 55 -12.44 -6.46 -6.09
N SER A 56 -13.41 -6.36 -7.00
CA SER A 56 -13.52 -5.23 -7.92
C SER A 56 -13.67 -3.91 -7.17
N ARG A 57 -14.60 -3.86 -6.18
CA ARG A 57 -14.79 -2.67 -5.36
C ARG A 57 -13.53 -2.30 -4.58
N LEU A 58 -12.84 -3.29 -4.03
CA LEU A 58 -11.59 -3.08 -3.30
C LEU A 58 -10.46 -2.57 -4.22
N VAL A 59 -10.40 -3.04 -5.47
CA VAL A 59 -9.48 -2.50 -6.48
C VAL A 59 -9.82 -1.05 -6.79
N ASP A 60 -11.10 -0.73 -7.02
CA ASP A 60 -11.56 0.64 -7.32
C ASP A 60 -11.27 1.60 -6.17
N GLU A 61 -11.31 1.13 -4.92
CA GLU A 61 -11.00 1.91 -3.73
C GLU A 61 -9.50 2.19 -3.58
N VAL A 62 -8.64 1.20 -3.85
CA VAL A 62 -7.19 1.30 -3.58
C VAL A 62 -6.40 1.81 -4.79
N ALA A 63 -6.87 1.58 -6.02
CA ALA A 63 -6.18 1.99 -7.23
C ALA A 63 -5.83 3.50 -7.27
N PRO A 64 -6.72 4.43 -6.91
CA PRO A 64 -6.40 5.86 -6.89
C PRO A 64 -5.22 6.21 -5.98
N LEU A 65 -5.01 5.45 -4.89
CA LEU A 65 -3.93 5.68 -3.94
C LEU A 65 -2.62 5.07 -4.42
N ALA A 66 -2.68 3.81 -4.85
CA ALA A 66 -1.50 3.07 -5.31
C ALA A 66 -0.92 3.64 -6.61
N GLU A 67 -1.76 4.18 -7.48
CA GLU A 67 -1.39 4.73 -8.79
C GLU A 67 -1.36 6.27 -8.80
N ALA A 68 -1.49 6.90 -7.63
CA ALA A 68 -1.40 8.34 -7.48
C ALA A 68 -0.10 8.88 -8.08
N LYS A 69 -0.21 9.92 -8.90
CA LYS A 69 0.96 10.63 -9.44
C LYS A 69 1.55 11.56 -8.38
N PRO A 70 2.87 11.72 -8.33
CA PRO A 70 3.51 12.74 -7.50
C PRO A 70 3.04 14.15 -7.88
N ASP A 71 2.87 14.98 -6.86
CA ASP A 71 2.66 16.42 -6.98
C ASP A 71 3.49 17.07 -5.88
N SER A 72 4.69 17.54 -6.25
CA SER A 72 5.69 18.05 -5.31
C SER A 72 5.16 19.26 -4.53
N MET A 73 4.37 20.12 -5.18
CA MET A 73 3.80 21.30 -4.56
C MET A 73 2.80 20.93 -3.46
N ILE A 74 1.87 20.00 -3.75
CA ILE A 74 0.91 19.56 -2.73
C ILE A 74 1.62 18.74 -1.64
N ALA A 75 2.59 17.90 -1.99
CA ALA A 75 3.40 17.16 -1.03
C ALA A 75 4.15 18.10 -0.06
N LEU A 76 4.74 19.18 -0.57
CA LEU A 76 5.39 20.21 0.24
C LEU A 76 4.40 20.94 1.15
N GLN A 77 3.18 21.21 0.68
CA GLN A 77 2.11 21.77 1.52
C GLN A 77 1.75 20.84 2.68
N GLU A 78 1.68 19.52 2.47
CA GLU A 78 1.44 18.56 3.54
C GLU A 78 2.59 18.52 4.56
N ALA A 79 3.85 18.59 4.09
CA ALA A 79 5.01 18.72 4.98
C ALA A 79 4.96 20.03 5.79
N ALA A 80 4.59 21.15 5.17
CA ALA A 80 4.46 22.42 5.86
C ALA A 80 3.40 22.37 6.98
N LYS A 81 2.24 21.75 6.72
CA LYS A 81 1.21 21.53 7.75
C LYS A 81 1.76 20.77 8.94
N LEU A 82 2.53 19.70 8.73
CA LEU A 82 3.18 18.97 9.82
C LEU A 82 4.10 19.88 10.64
N LEU A 83 4.93 20.68 9.96
CA LEU A 83 5.88 21.57 10.63
C LEU A 83 5.21 22.63 11.51
N THR A 84 3.99 23.08 11.17
CA THR A 84 3.25 24.06 12.00
C THR A 84 2.82 23.52 13.37
N VAL A 85 2.82 22.20 13.57
CA VAL A 85 2.49 21.58 14.87
C VAL A 85 3.68 21.71 15.84
N PHE A 86 4.89 21.90 15.34
CA PHE A 86 6.09 22.01 16.16
C PHE A 86 6.40 23.47 16.50
N PRO A 87 6.92 23.76 17.71
CA PRO A 87 7.29 25.11 18.08
C PRO A 87 8.30 25.69 17.07
N ALA A 88 7.92 26.77 16.40
CA ALA A 88 8.86 27.55 15.62
C ALA A 88 9.73 28.35 16.59
N GLY A 89 11.01 28.00 16.71
CA GLY A 89 11.99 28.91 17.30
C GLY A 89 12.11 30.18 16.45
N ASN A 90 12.96 31.13 16.87
CA ASN A 90 13.35 32.24 16.01
C ASN A 90 14.19 31.71 14.84
N ILE A 91 13.52 31.24 13.79
CA ILE A 91 14.13 30.71 12.57
C ILE A 91 14.23 31.87 11.57
N SER A 92 15.42 32.11 11.02
CA SER A 92 15.60 33.11 9.97
C SER A 92 14.96 32.67 8.65
N GLU A 93 14.62 33.62 7.79
CA GLU A 93 14.05 33.33 6.46
C GLU A 93 14.97 32.43 5.63
N ALA A 94 16.30 32.62 5.71
CA ALA A 94 17.27 31.79 5.03
C ALA A 94 17.21 30.32 5.47
N VAL A 95 16.96 30.06 6.76
CA VAL A 95 16.81 28.69 7.28
C VAL A 95 15.47 28.09 6.86
N LEU A 96 14.39 28.89 6.80
CA LEU A 96 13.10 28.43 6.29
C LEU A 96 13.19 28.04 4.81
N ASP A 97 13.85 28.85 3.98
CA ASP A 97 14.05 28.56 2.55
C ASP A 97 14.88 27.28 2.34
N ALA A 98 16.00 27.15 3.05
CA ALA A 98 16.84 25.94 2.99
C ALA A 98 16.06 24.69 3.43
N ARG A 99 15.24 24.80 4.48
CA ARG A 99 14.40 23.69 4.96
C ARG A 99 13.32 23.33 3.95
N SER A 100 12.66 24.32 3.36
CA SER A 100 11.64 24.13 2.34
C SER A 100 12.22 23.37 1.13
N LYS A 101 13.37 23.81 0.62
CA LYS A 101 14.10 23.14 -0.48
C LYS A 101 14.48 21.71 -0.14
N ALA A 102 14.91 21.43 1.08
CA ALA A 102 15.25 20.07 1.49
C ALA A 102 14.03 19.13 1.49
N TYR A 103 12.85 19.64 1.85
CA TYR A 103 11.60 18.87 1.76
C TYR A 103 11.12 18.69 0.32
N ASP A 104 11.24 19.72 -0.52
CA ASP A 104 10.91 19.63 -1.94
C ASP A 104 11.71 18.51 -2.63
N ILE A 105 13.04 18.53 -2.48
CA ILE A 105 13.94 17.48 -2.99
C ILE A 105 13.56 16.09 -2.45
N ALA A 106 13.24 16.00 -1.16
CA ALA A 106 12.95 14.72 -0.52
C ALA A 106 11.58 14.14 -0.91
N LEU A 107 10.65 14.94 -1.42
CA LEU A 107 9.25 14.55 -1.64
C LEU A 107 8.80 14.69 -3.10
N GLU A 108 9.67 15.12 -4.02
CA GLU A 108 9.33 15.42 -5.41
C GLU A 108 8.67 14.27 -6.19
N ASP A 109 8.97 13.02 -5.82
CA ASP A 109 8.46 11.79 -6.43
C ASP A 109 7.46 11.03 -5.54
N VAL A 110 6.93 11.68 -4.49
CA VAL A 110 6.00 11.08 -3.53
C VAL A 110 4.60 11.69 -3.71
N PRO A 111 3.52 10.89 -3.78
CA PRO A 111 2.17 11.44 -3.85
C PRO A 111 1.77 12.11 -2.52
N ALA A 112 1.10 13.26 -2.61
CA ALA A 112 0.77 14.09 -1.45
C ALA A 112 -0.01 13.35 -0.34
N TRP A 113 -0.94 12.46 -0.71
CA TRP A 113 -1.71 11.67 0.25
C TRP A 113 -0.81 10.82 1.15
N ALA A 114 0.30 10.31 0.61
CA ALA A 114 1.24 9.47 1.35
C ALA A 114 2.06 10.31 2.33
N VAL A 115 2.39 11.56 1.95
CA VAL A 115 3.01 12.54 2.85
C VAL A 115 2.08 12.92 3.99
N GLU A 116 0.79 13.16 3.71
CA GLU A 116 -0.22 13.41 4.74
C GLU A 116 -0.35 12.21 5.70
N ALA A 117 -0.42 10.98 5.16
CA ALA A 117 -0.49 9.76 5.96
C ALA A 117 0.75 9.57 6.85
N ALA A 118 1.93 9.84 6.31
CA ALA A 118 3.19 9.82 7.04
C ALA A 118 3.24 10.87 8.16
N ALA A 119 2.80 12.10 7.88
CA ALA A 119 2.69 13.17 8.87
C ALA A 119 1.78 12.77 10.03
N ARG A 120 0.61 12.17 9.73
CA ARG A 120 -0.31 11.65 10.76
C ARG A 120 0.34 10.56 11.61
N ARG A 121 1.08 9.63 11.00
CA ARG A 121 1.80 8.58 11.73
C ARG A 121 2.89 9.16 12.64
N TRP A 122 3.62 10.17 12.18
CA TRP A 122 4.61 10.86 13.01
C TRP A 122 3.98 11.48 14.25
N ILE A 123 2.89 12.24 14.07
CA ILE A 123 2.17 12.89 15.18
C ILE A 123 1.64 11.86 16.20
N LYS A 124 1.19 10.69 15.74
CA LYS A 124 0.76 9.59 16.62
C LYS A 124 1.90 8.80 17.26
N GLY A 125 3.14 8.99 16.80
CA GLY A 125 4.29 8.16 17.18
C GLY A 125 4.31 6.75 16.57
N GLU A 126 3.55 6.51 15.50
CA GLU A 126 3.46 5.23 14.79
C GLU A 126 4.63 5.05 13.79
N VAL A 127 5.86 5.16 14.27
CA VAL A 127 7.09 5.30 13.45
C VAL A 127 8.02 4.09 13.46
N ALA A 128 7.50 2.90 13.77
CA ALA A 128 8.29 1.67 13.93
C ALA A 128 9.17 1.31 12.71
N THR A 129 8.82 1.79 11.52
CA THR A 129 9.57 1.55 10.28
C THR A 129 10.89 2.32 10.18
N LEU A 130 11.12 3.32 11.04
CA LEU A 130 12.34 4.12 11.06
C LEU A 130 13.50 3.49 11.87
N GLY A 131 13.30 2.28 12.42
CA GLY A 131 14.31 1.58 13.20
C GLY A 131 14.48 2.20 14.59
N ASP A 132 15.60 2.87 14.82
CA ASP A 132 15.90 3.57 16.08
C ASP A 132 14.75 4.51 16.45
N LYS A 133 14.36 4.53 17.73
CA LYS A 133 13.24 5.35 18.22
C LYS A 133 13.56 6.83 17.98
N PRO A 134 12.93 7.49 16.99
CA PRO A 134 13.24 8.88 16.71
C PRO A 134 12.70 9.75 17.86
N ASN A 135 13.35 10.89 18.10
CA ASN A 135 12.85 11.86 19.07
C ASN A 135 11.66 12.62 18.46
N LEU A 136 10.46 12.23 18.87
CA LEU A 136 9.19 12.79 18.39
C LEU A 136 8.88 14.19 18.92
N SER A 137 9.68 14.72 19.84
CA SER A 137 9.60 16.13 20.25
C SER A 137 10.03 17.10 19.13
N PHE A 138 10.72 16.58 18.11
CA PHE A 138 11.13 17.33 16.94
C PHE A 138 10.33 16.89 15.70
N PRO A 139 10.20 17.78 14.70
CA PRO A 139 9.68 17.37 13.40
C PRO A 139 10.61 16.32 12.76
N PRO A 140 10.09 15.47 11.86
CA PRO A 140 10.94 14.55 11.12
C PRO A 140 11.98 15.32 10.31
N SER A 141 13.11 14.69 10.02
CA SER A 141 13.97 15.15 8.94
C SER A 141 13.31 14.85 7.57
N PRO A 142 13.69 15.55 6.49
CA PRO A 142 13.16 15.25 5.16
C PRO A 142 13.32 13.76 4.76
N PRO A 143 14.46 13.09 5.00
CA PRO A 143 14.59 11.65 4.76
C PRO A 143 13.66 10.77 5.62
N GLN A 144 13.41 11.14 6.88
CA GLN A 144 12.50 10.39 7.75
C GLN A 144 11.05 10.49 7.26
N LEU A 145 10.61 11.70 6.87
CA LEU A 145 9.26 11.89 6.33
C LEU A 145 9.09 11.13 5.01
N ARG A 146 10.09 11.19 4.13
CA ARG A 146 10.13 10.41 2.89
C ARG A 146 9.99 8.92 3.15
N ALA A 147 10.79 8.36 4.05
CA ALA A 147 10.76 6.93 4.35
C ALA A 147 9.37 6.48 4.84
N LEU A 148 8.73 7.27 5.70
CA LEU A 148 7.36 7.00 6.16
C LEU A 148 6.34 7.09 5.02
N ALA A 149 6.45 8.09 4.14
CA ALA A 149 5.52 8.27 3.03
C ALA A 149 5.66 7.16 1.98
N LEU A 150 6.89 6.74 1.67
CA LEU A 150 7.16 5.61 0.80
C LEU A 150 6.61 4.30 1.38
N ASP A 151 6.71 4.09 2.70
CA ASP A 151 6.10 2.93 3.36
C ASP A 151 4.57 2.91 3.21
N GLU A 152 3.89 4.06 3.40
CA GLU A 152 2.45 4.17 3.16
C GLU A 152 2.07 3.87 1.70
N TRP A 153 2.81 4.45 0.76
CA TRP A 153 2.55 4.21 -0.66
C TRP A 153 2.82 2.75 -1.06
N ALA A 154 3.87 2.14 -0.53
CA ALA A 154 4.20 0.74 -0.75
C ALA A 154 3.09 -0.19 -0.26
N LYS A 155 2.46 0.09 0.88
CA LYS A 155 1.30 -0.67 1.38
C LYS A 155 0.13 -0.62 0.41
N ALA A 156 -0.22 0.56 -0.08
CA ALA A 156 -1.30 0.70 -1.07
C ALA A 156 -0.99 -0.10 -2.35
N ARG A 157 0.25 -0.02 -2.85
CA ARG A 157 0.68 -0.76 -4.04
C ARG A 157 0.67 -2.28 -3.83
N ALA A 158 1.13 -2.74 -2.68
CA ALA A 158 1.13 -4.17 -2.32
C ALA A 158 -0.31 -4.71 -2.24
N VAL A 159 -1.22 -3.93 -1.64
CA VAL A 159 -2.64 -4.28 -1.54
C VAL A 159 -3.31 -4.31 -2.91
N LEU A 160 -3.10 -3.31 -3.76
CA LEU A 160 -3.63 -3.31 -5.13
C LEU A 160 -3.12 -4.51 -5.94
N TRP A 161 -1.82 -4.79 -5.86
CA TRP A 161 -1.21 -5.95 -6.50
C TRP A 161 -1.85 -7.26 -6.02
N ARG A 162 -2.06 -7.39 -4.71
CA ARG A 162 -2.72 -8.54 -4.08
C ARG A 162 -4.16 -8.72 -4.55
N TYR A 163 -4.92 -7.66 -4.73
CA TYR A 163 -6.31 -7.78 -5.21
C TYR A 163 -6.36 -8.17 -6.69
N ARG A 164 -5.54 -7.52 -7.52
CA ARG A 164 -5.46 -7.83 -8.96
C ARG A 164 -5.01 -9.27 -9.23
N ARG A 165 -3.99 -9.75 -8.51
CA ARG A 165 -3.52 -11.14 -8.70
C ARG A 165 -4.58 -12.18 -8.33
N LEU A 166 -5.40 -11.92 -7.28
CA LEU A 166 -6.47 -12.84 -6.90
C LEU A 166 -7.58 -12.85 -7.98
N MET A 167 -7.92 -11.69 -8.55
CA MET A 167 -8.88 -11.60 -9.66
C MET A 167 -8.39 -12.33 -10.92
N GLU A 168 -7.08 -12.26 -11.21
CA GLU A 168 -6.41 -12.92 -12.35
C GLU A 168 -6.02 -14.39 -12.07
N GLY A 169 -6.29 -14.89 -10.86
CA GLY A 169 -5.93 -16.25 -10.44
C GLY A 169 -6.65 -17.33 -11.24
N LYS A 170 -5.92 -18.41 -11.55
CA LYS A 170 -6.47 -19.57 -12.27
C LYS A 170 -6.97 -20.60 -11.27
N THR A 171 -8.14 -21.19 -11.50
CA THR A 171 -8.62 -22.26 -10.61
C THR A 171 -7.82 -23.53 -10.80
N GLU A 172 -7.46 -24.20 -9.70
CA GLU A 172 -6.87 -25.53 -9.74
C GLU A 172 -7.77 -26.49 -10.52
N ARG A 173 -7.17 -27.16 -11.51
CA ARG A 173 -7.90 -28.11 -12.33
C ARG A 173 -8.09 -29.40 -11.53
N VAL A 174 -9.28 -29.61 -10.99
CA VAL A 174 -9.68 -30.93 -10.47
C VAL A 174 -9.79 -31.88 -11.67
N VAL A 175 -8.83 -32.80 -11.81
CA VAL A 175 -8.89 -33.87 -12.81
C VAL A 175 -9.70 -35.03 -12.21
N PRO A 176 -10.89 -35.34 -12.77
CA PRO A 176 -11.68 -36.50 -12.35
C PRO A 176 -10.84 -37.77 -12.43
N LEU A 177 -11.03 -38.71 -11.50
CA LEU A 177 -10.22 -39.93 -11.39
C LEU A 177 -10.18 -40.70 -12.72
N GLU A 178 -11.29 -40.69 -13.46
CA GLU A 178 -11.47 -41.37 -14.75
C GLU A 178 -10.63 -40.76 -15.87
N LYS A 179 -10.22 -39.50 -15.73
CA LYS A 179 -9.39 -38.76 -16.70
C LYS A 179 -7.92 -38.67 -16.29
N ARG A 180 -7.56 -39.24 -15.13
CA ARG A 180 -6.16 -39.30 -14.69
C ARG A 180 -5.42 -40.32 -15.55
N ARG A 181 -4.25 -39.94 -16.04
CA ARG A 181 -3.40 -40.85 -16.80
C ARG A 181 -3.06 -42.04 -15.87
N PRO A 182 -3.19 -43.30 -16.32
CA PRO A 182 -2.80 -44.43 -15.50
C PRO A 182 -1.34 -44.28 -15.09
N LEU A 183 -1.03 -44.61 -13.82
CA LEU A 183 0.34 -44.56 -13.32
C LEU A 183 1.23 -45.44 -14.22
N PRO A 184 2.45 -44.97 -14.58
CA PRO A 184 3.40 -45.80 -15.31
C PRO A 184 3.58 -47.13 -14.58
N LYS A 185 3.63 -48.24 -15.34
CA LYS A 185 3.75 -49.60 -14.77
C LYS A 185 4.98 -49.74 -13.84
N GLU A 186 6.03 -48.98 -14.11
CA GLU A 186 7.26 -48.88 -13.32
C GLU A 186 6.99 -48.35 -11.89
N MET A 187 6.09 -47.38 -11.73
CA MET A 187 5.72 -46.85 -10.41
C MET A 187 4.81 -47.79 -9.62
N LEU A 188 3.95 -48.55 -10.31
CA LEU A 188 3.10 -49.57 -9.68
C LEU A 188 3.93 -50.75 -9.15
N GLN A 189 5.04 -51.08 -9.81
CA GLN A 189 5.97 -52.12 -9.35
C GLN A 189 6.74 -51.69 -8.10
N ALA A 190 7.10 -50.41 -7.97
CA ALA A 190 7.78 -49.87 -6.80
C ALA A 190 6.89 -49.71 -5.55
N LEU A 191 5.55 -49.77 -5.69
CA LEU A 191 4.59 -49.70 -4.58
C LEU A 191 4.17 -51.08 -4.05
N ASN A 192 4.42 -52.13 -4.83
CA ASN A 192 4.04 -53.52 -4.51
C ASN A 192 5.25 -54.41 -4.16
N GLY A 193 6.44 -53.83 -4.02
CA GLY A 193 7.66 -54.49 -3.54
C GLY A 193 8.13 -53.87 -2.23
#